data_AF-A0A401AUJ6-F1
#
_entry.id   AF-A0A401AUJ6-F1
#
_cell.length_a   1.000
_cell.length_b   1.000
_cell.length_c   1.000
_cell.angle_alpha   90.00
_cell.angle_beta   90.00
_cell.angle_gamma   90.00
#
_symmetry.space_group_name_H-M   'P 1'
#
loop_
_entity.id
_entity.type
_entity.pdbx_description
1 polymer ?
#
loop_
_entity_poly.entity_id
_entity_poly.type
_entity_poly.pdbx_seq_one_letter_code
_entity_poly.pdbx_strand_id
1 'polypeptide(L)'
;MGVVKLADYRPLEPVVERNVADLDDGYARLSNMLLEAYSGADLTKRHFKVLLAILRKTYGWNKPMDRITDSQLSEITKLPVKRCNEAKLELVRMNIIKQQGGMFGPNKNISEWRIPQNEGISLKTGDKTSLNLRECYPSKQGDTKDTIQKKEIQDKNTMSESVRTECEKSSDRHEETDKAFEEIFWCAGMRKAGKKNAASAFRTQFMEWRKTTRGTASEFATMLAEDIACRNGKQFGFDRLLPSSYLNGQRWNDEKPETIQPQSKSSSAITVSKTGYVFFDR
;
A
#
# COMPACT_ATOMS: atom_id res chain seq x y z
N MET A 1 -39.33 -38.67 -59.63
CA MET A 1 -38.85 -39.05 -58.29
C MET A 1 -37.34 -38.91 -58.29
N GLY A 2 -36.80 -37.83 -57.71
CA GLY A 2 -35.36 -37.55 -57.72
C GLY A 2 -34.61 -38.48 -56.77
N VAL A 3 -33.56 -39.13 -57.26
CA VAL A 3 -32.70 -40.02 -56.47
C VAL A 3 -31.67 -39.15 -55.75
N VAL A 4 -31.85 -38.92 -54.45
CA VAL A 4 -30.86 -38.24 -53.60
C VAL A 4 -29.84 -39.28 -53.14
N LYS A 5 -28.55 -38.97 -53.24
CA LYS A 5 -27.49 -39.90 -52.85
C LYS A 5 -27.44 -39.98 -51.33
N LEU A 6 -27.34 -41.18 -50.77
CA LEU A 6 -27.26 -41.43 -49.31
C LEU A 6 -26.10 -40.68 -48.62
N ALA A 7 -25.10 -40.25 -49.39
CA ALA A 7 -23.96 -39.46 -48.92
C ALA A 7 -24.35 -38.03 -48.45
N ASP A 8 -25.47 -37.49 -48.95
CA ASP A 8 -25.95 -36.14 -48.62
C ASP A 8 -26.61 -36.07 -47.22
N TYR A 9 -26.84 -37.24 -46.59
CA TYR A 9 -27.32 -37.38 -45.21
C TYR A 9 -26.20 -37.57 -44.18
N ARG A 10 -24.93 -37.49 -44.58
CA ARG A 10 -23.81 -37.57 -43.63
C ARG A 10 -23.90 -36.36 -42.67
N PRO A 11 -24.07 -36.57 -41.35
CA PRO A 11 -24.03 -35.47 -40.39
C PRO A 11 -22.69 -34.76 -40.55
N LEU A 12 -22.70 -33.44 -40.69
CA LEU A 12 -21.48 -32.65 -40.55
C LEU A 12 -20.98 -32.87 -39.14
N GLU A 13 -19.93 -33.70 -38.98
CA GLU A 13 -19.32 -33.91 -37.67
C GLU A 13 -18.86 -32.55 -37.16
N PRO A 14 -19.22 -32.17 -35.92
CA PRO A 14 -18.74 -30.91 -35.37
C PRO A 14 -17.21 -30.98 -35.40
N VAL A 15 -16.58 -30.03 -36.07
CA VAL A 15 -15.12 -29.87 -36.03
C VAL A 15 -14.79 -29.61 -34.56
N VAL A 16 -14.33 -30.66 -33.86
CA VAL A 16 -13.86 -30.53 -32.49
C VAL A 16 -12.55 -29.77 -32.57
N GLU A 17 -12.61 -28.46 -32.36
CA GLU A 17 -11.41 -27.64 -32.24
C GLU A 17 -10.52 -28.25 -31.15
N ARG A 18 -9.30 -28.57 -31.53
CA ARG A 18 -8.35 -29.27 -30.69
C ARG A 18 -7.87 -28.29 -29.61
N ASN A 19 -8.49 -28.31 -28.43
CA ASN A 19 -8.08 -27.52 -27.27
C ASN A 19 -6.81 -28.10 -26.62
N VAL A 20 -5.70 -28.09 -27.36
CA VAL A 20 -4.37 -28.46 -26.85
C VAL A 20 -3.62 -27.16 -26.59
N ALA A 21 -3.01 -27.04 -25.41
CA ALA A 21 -2.20 -25.88 -25.08
C ALA A 21 -0.83 -26.01 -25.75
N ASP A 22 -0.71 -25.53 -26.98
CA ASP A 22 0.55 -25.52 -27.72
C ASP A 22 1.39 -24.30 -27.33
N LEU A 23 2.72 -24.45 -27.36
CA LEU A 23 3.64 -23.34 -27.06
C LEU A 23 3.62 -22.25 -28.14
N ASP A 24 3.12 -22.59 -29.34
CA ASP A 24 2.97 -21.68 -30.48
C ASP A 24 1.87 -20.63 -30.24
N ASP A 25 0.91 -20.89 -29.34
CA ASP A 25 -0.11 -19.93 -28.90
C ASP A 25 0.46 -18.83 -27.96
N GLY A 26 1.74 -18.94 -27.63
CA GLY A 26 2.48 -18.01 -26.80
C GLY A 26 2.48 -18.39 -25.31
N TYR A 27 3.39 -17.78 -24.58
CA TYR A 27 3.63 -18.10 -23.17
C TYR A 27 3.98 -16.84 -22.37
N ALA A 28 3.65 -16.86 -21.07
CA ALA A 28 4.03 -15.82 -20.15
C ALA A 28 5.42 -16.11 -19.58
N ARG A 29 6.40 -15.24 -19.86
CA ARG A 29 7.77 -15.37 -19.36
C ARG A 29 7.84 -14.97 -17.88
N LEU A 30 8.18 -15.92 -17.02
CA LEU A 30 8.41 -15.67 -15.60
C LEU A 30 9.83 -16.14 -15.21
N SER A 31 10.52 -15.39 -14.35
CA SER A 31 11.79 -15.85 -13.79
C SER A 31 11.55 -16.97 -12.78
N ASN A 32 12.46 -17.94 -12.71
CA ASN A 32 12.35 -19.04 -11.74
C ASN A 32 12.25 -18.51 -10.30
N MET A 33 12.99 -17.45 -9.95
CA MET A 33 12.89 -16.81 -8.64
C MET A 33 11.49 -16.27 -8.33
N LEU A 34 10.80 -15.67 -9.31
CA LEU A 34 9.42 -15.21 -9.10
C LEU A 34 8.44 -16.38 -9.04
N LEU A 35 8.68 -17.42 -9.83
CA LEU A 35 7.87 -18.64 -9.79
C LEU A 35 7.95 -19.32 -8.42
N GLU A 36 9.16 -19.47 -7.89
CA GLU A 36 9.41 -20.03 -6.56
C GLU A 36 8.79 -19.15 -5.47
N ALA A 37 8.99 -17.83 -5.54
CA ALA A 37 8.40 -16.90 -4.58
C ALA A 37 6.87 -16.93 -4.58
N TYR A 38 6.23 -17.00 -5.75
CA TYR A 38 4.76 -17.15 -5.83
C TYR A 38 4.28 -18.51 -5.32
N SER A 39 5.08 -19.56 -5.51
CA SER A 39 4.73 -20.92 -5.06
C SER A 39 4.82 -21.06 -3.55
N GLY A 40 5.79 -20.39 -2.91
CA GLY A 40 5.95 -20.38 -1.44
C GLY A 40 5.15 -19.28 -0.72
N ALA A 41 4.47 -18.39 -1.43
CA ALA A 41 3.69 -17.32 -0.82
C ALA A 41 2.35 -17.84 -0.30
N ASP A 42 1.99 -17.46 0.94
CA ASP A 42 0.69 -17.75 1.55
C ASP A 42 -0.44 -16.91 0.95
N LEU A 43 -0.76 -17.18 -0.32
CA LEU A 43 -1.81 -16.53 -1.06
C LEU A 43 -3.10 -17.33 -1.02
N THR A 44 -4.21 -16.64 -0.76
CA THR A 44 -5.52 -17.26 -0.92
C THR A 44 -5.72 -17.69 -2.38
N LYS A 45 -6.56 -18.72 -2.60
CA LYS A 45 -6.95 -19.16 -3.95
C LYS A 45 -7.46 -18.00 -4.82
N ARG A 46 -8.11 -17.01 -4.21
CA ARG A 46 -8.60 -15.82 -4.90
C ARG A 46 -7.46 -14.90 -5.34
N HIS A 47 -6.50 -14.64 -4.45
CA HIS A 47 -5.29 -13.87 -4.76
C HIS A 47 -4.53 -14.52 -5.91
N PHE A 48 -4.33 -15.83 -5.85
CA PHE A 48 -3.62 -16.56 -6.89
C PHE A 48 -4.31 -16.45 -8.26
N LYS A 49 -5.64 -16.60 -8.32
CA LYS A 49 -6.41 -16.41 -9.57
C LYS A 49 -6.21 -15.01 -10.15
N VAL A 50 -6.33 -13.97 -9.33
CA VAL A 50 -6.19 -12.58 -9.79
C VAL A 50 -4.75 -12.29 -10.21
N LEU A 51 -3.76 -12.79 -9.47
CA LEU A 51 -2.35 -12.69 -9.83
C LEU A 51 -2.07 -13.31 -11.20
N LEU A 52 -2.55 -14.53 -11.46
CA LEU A 52 -2.42 -15.19 -12.76
C LEU A 52 -3.09 -14.40 -13.89
N ALA A 53 -4.26 -13.81 -13.64
CA ALA A 53 -4.92 -12.96 -14.62
C ALA A 53 -4.11 -11.69 -14.95
N ILE A 54 -3.48 -11.08 -13.95
CA ILE A 54 -2.57 -9.95 -14.15
C ILE A 54 -1.33 -10.39 -14.93
N LEU A 55 -0.72 -11.52 -14.59
CA LEU A 55 0.41 -12.09 -15.33
C LEU A 55 0.05 -12.37 -16.80
N ARG A 56 -1.14 -12.91 -17.04
CA ARG A 56 -1.66 -13.16 -18.40
C ARG A 56 -1.85 -11.88 -19.21
N LYS A 57 -2.29 -10.78 -18.58
CA LYS A 57 -2.48 -9.47 -19.22
C LYS A 57 -1.18 -8.67 -19.34
N THR A 58 -0.15 -8.97 -18.55
CA THR A 58 1.16 -8.30 -18.58
C THR A 58 2.19 -9.13 -19.33
N TYR A 59 2.84 -10.09 -18.66
CA TYR A 59 3.87 -10.94 -19.23
C TYR A 59 3.36 -11.83 -20.37
N GLY A 60 2.08 -12.20 -20.37
CA GLY A 60 1.47 -12.89 -21.53
C GLY A 60 1.41 -12.04 -22.81
N TRP A 61 1.64 -10.72 -22.70
CA TRP A 61 1.78 -9.79 -23.82
C TRP A 61 3.19 -9.19 -23.89
N ASN A 62 4.17 -9.78 -23.19
CA ASN A 62 5.54 -9.28 -23.03
C ASN A 62 5.64 -7.83 -22.50
N LYS A 63 4.66 -7.38 -21.70
CA LYS A 63 4.68 -6.07 -21.05
C LYS A 63 4.97 -6.19 -19.54
N PRO A 64 5.76 -5.29 -18.95
CA PRO A 64 6.02 -5.32 -17.51
C PRO A 64 4.81 -4.87 -16.67
N MET A 65 4.00 -3.95 -17.20
CA MET A 65 2.80 -3.42 -16.57
C MET A 65 1.76 -3.14 -17.67
N ASP A 66 0.48 -3.20 -17.33
CA ASP A 66 -0.61 -2.85 -18.25
C ASP A 66 -1.78 -2.18 -17.52
N ARG A 67 -2.64 -1.47 -18.26
CA ARG A 67 -3.91 -0.98 -17.74
C ARG A 67 -4.93 -2.10 -17.79
N ILE A 68 -5.31 -2.59 -16.61
CA ILE A 68 -6.23 -3.73 -16.48
C ILE A 68 -7.46 -3.28 -15.71
N THR A 69 -8.63 -3.43 -16.30
CA THR A 69 -9.91 -3.13 -15.64
C THR A 69 -10.41 -4.33 -14.83
N ASP A 70 -11.20 -4.07 -13.79
CA ASP A 70 -11.75 -5.15 -12.95
C ASP A 70 -12.74 -6.05 -13.69
N SER A 71 -13.41 -5.52 -14.73
CA SER A 71 -14.23 -6.30 -15.64
C SER A 71 -13.42 -7.34 -16.41
N GLN A 72 -12.24 -6.97 -16.92
CA GLN A 72 -11.34 -7.90 -17.60
C GLN A 72 -10.80 -8.97 -16.63
N LEU A 73 -10.46 -8.58 -15.39
CA LEU A 73 -10.05 -9.54 -14.37
C LEU A 73 -11.18 -10.51 -14.02
N SER A 74 -12.40 -10.01 -13.87
CA SER A 74 -13.61 -10.82 -13.65
C SER A 74 -13.82 -11.83 -14.76
N GLU A 75 -13.67 -11.42 -16.02
CA GLU A 75 -13.83 -12.29 -17.18
C GLU A 75 -12.81 -13.43 -17.23
N ILE A 76 -11.54 -13.14 -16.90
CA ILE A 76 -10.46 -14.15 -16.90
C ILE A 76 -10.58 -15.08 -15.69
N THR A 77 -10.77 -14.53 -14.48
CA THR A 77 -10.76 -15.31 -13.24
C THR A 77 -12.07 -16.05 -12.96
N LYS A 78 -13.15 -15.67 -13.67
CA LYS A 78 -14.52 -16.13 -13.45
C LYS A 78 -14.99 -15.86 -12.02
N LEU A 79 -14.60 -14.71 -11.48
CA LEU A 79 -15.00 -14.22 -10.16
C LEU A 79 -15.79 -12.92 -10.29
N PRO A 80 -16.73 -12.62 -9.38
CA PRO A 80 -17.42 -11.33 -9.40
C PRO A 80 -16.44 -10.15 -9.30
N VAL A 81 -16.70 -9.09 -10.06
CA VAL A 81 -15.86 -7.86 -10.13
C VAL A 81 -15.47 -7.33 -8.75
N LYS A 82 -16.41 -7.29 -7.79
CA LYS A 82 -16.14 -6.85 -6.41
C LYS A 82 -15.04 -7.68 -5.74
N ARG A 83 -15.08 -9.01 -5.92
CA ARG A 83 -14.09 -9.93 -5.34
C ARG A 83 -12.73 -9.80 -6.02
N CYS A 84 -12.71 -9.53 -7.33
CA CYS A 84 -11.48 -9.22 -8.06
C CYS A 84 -10.83 -7.94 -7.54
N ASN A 85 -11.63 -6.89 -7.33
CA ASN A 85 -11.12 -5.61 -6.82
C ASN A 85 -10.58 -5.73 -5.39
N GLU A 86 -11.31 -6.41 -4.49
CA GLU A 86 -10.83 -6.75 -3.14
C GLU A 86 -9.44 -7.44 -3.20
N ALA A 87 -9.35 -8.54 -3.95
CA ALA A 87 -8.11 -9.30 -4.10
C ALA A 87 -6.97 -8.51 -4.77
N LYS A 88 -7.27 -7.67 -5.77
CA LYS A 88 -6.30 -6.80 -6.44
C LYS A 88 -5.71 -5.79 -5.44
N LEU A 89 -6.55 -5.14 -4.64
CA LEU A 89 -6.10 -4.17 -3.64
C LEU A 89 -5.27 -4.84 -2.54
N GLU A 90 -5.66 -6.04 -2.11
CA GLU A 90 -4.88 -6.83 -1.15
C GLU A 90 -3.50 -7.21 -1.70
N LEU A 91 -3.40 -7.63 -2.96
CA LEU A 91 -2.12 -7.92 -3.61
C LEU A 91 -1.23 -6.68 -3.73
N VAL A 92 -1.80 -5.49 -3.97
CA VAL A 92 -1.07 -4.21 -3.95
C VAL A 92 -0.58 -3.91 -2.52
N ARG A 93 -1.43 -4.14 -1.51
CA ARG A 93 -1.08 -3.92 -0.10
C ARG A 93 0.04 -4.84 0.37
N MET A 94 0.05 -6.09 -0.08
CA MET A 94 1.13 -7.06 0.16
C MET A 94 2.37 -6.77 -0.69
N ASN A 95 2.32 -5.76 -1.58
CA ASN A 95 3.39 -5.35 -2.48
C ASN A 95 3.89 -6.47 -3.42
N ILE A 96 3.01 -7.42 -3.73
CA ILE A 96 3.27 -8.53 -4.67
C ILE A 96 3.06 -8.06 -6.10
N ILE A 97 2.11 -7.12 -6.28
CA ILE A 97 1.92 -6.37 -7.52
C ILE A 97 2.15 -4.89 -7.25
N LYS A 98 2.71 -4.19 -8.22
CA LYS A 98 2.94 -2.74 -8.19
C LYS A 98 1.88 -2.02 -9.00
N GLN A 99 1.48 -0.86 -8.50
CA GLN A 99 0.62 0.09 -9.21
C GLN A 99 1.46 1.32 -9.58
N GLN A 100 1.51 1.65 -10.87
CA GLN A 100 2.21 2.84 -11.37
C GLN A 100 1.37 3.51 -12.47
N GLY A 101 0.99 4.77 -12.30
CA GLY A 101 0.25 5.52 -13.31
C GLY A 101 -1.08 4.87 -13.74
N GLY A 102 -1.76 4.18 -12.81
CA GLY A 102 -2.99 3.43 -13.10
C GLY A 102 -2.78 2.10 -13.83
N MET A 103 -1.53 1.71 -14.08
CA MET A 103 -1.14 0.40 -14.60
C MET A 103 -0.79 -0.53 -13.44
N PHE A 104 -0.99 -1.82 -13.66
CA PHE A 104 -0.69 -2.88 -12.71
C PHE A 104 0.30 -3.85 -13.33
N GLY A 105 1.22 -4.37 -12.51
CA GLY A 105 2.12 -5.44 -12.90
C GLY A 105 2.78 -6.13 -11.71
N PRO A 106 3.34 -7.31 -11.92
CA PRO A 106 4.04 -8.07 -10.89
C PRO A 106 5.27 -7.32 -10.35
N ASN A 107 5.48 -7.38 -9.02
CA ASN A 107 6.68 -6.83 -8.38
C ASN A 107 7.84 -7.81 -8.50
N LYS A 108 8.94 -7.38 -9.15
CA LYS A 108 10.15 -8.20 -9.30
C LYS A 108 11.00 -8.28 -8.03
N ASN A 109 10.88 -7.31 -7.13
CA ASN A 109 11.69 -7.24 -5.91
C ASN A 109 11.01 -8.00 -4.77
N ILE A 110 11.37 -9.28 -4.60
CA ILE A 110 10.77 -10.19 -3.61
C ILE A 110 10.96 -9.69 -2.18
N SER A 111 12.09 -9.04 -1.87
CA SER A 111 12.41 -8.51 -0.53
C SER A 111 11.42 -7.44 -0.04
N GLU A 112 10.68 -6.79 -0.95
CA GLU A 112 9.71 -5.77 -0.59
C GLU A 112 8.32 -6.35 -0.30
N TRP A 113 8.11 -7.65 -0.49
CA TRP A 113 6.80 -8.29 -0.33
C TRP A 113 6.45 -8.37 1.16
N ARG A 114 5.21 -8.02 1.48
CA ARG A 114 4.63 -8.01 2.82
C ARG A 114 3.53 -9.07 2.87
N ILE A 115 3.94 -10.34 2.85
CA ILE A 115 3.01 -11.45 3.03
C ILE A 115 2.79 -11.59 4.54
N PRO A 116 1.54 -11.48 5.05
CA PRO A 116 1.28 -11.80 6.44
C PRO A 116 1.63 -13.27 6.64
N GLN A 117 2.69 -13.56 7.39
CA GLN A 117 3.00 -14.93 7.75
C GLN A 117 1.88 -15.44 8.64
N ASN A 118 1.16 -16.46 8.17
CA ASN A 118 0.49 -17.36 9.08
C ASN A 118 1.62 -18.19 9.69
N GLU A 119 2.26 -17.69 10.75
CA GLU A 119 3.11 -18.54 11.58
C GLU A 119 2.29 -19.77 11.90
N GLY A 120 2.76 -20.92 11.44
CA GLY A 120 2.04 -22.17 11.47
C GLY A 120 1.59 -22.49 12.89
N ILE A 121 0.40 -22.06 13.26
CA ILE A 121 -0.39 -22.72 14.27
C ILE A 121 -0.68 -24.06 13.61
N SER A 122 0.17 -25.03 13.88
CA SER A 122 -0.06 -26.44 13.62
C SER A 122 -1.49 -26.70 14.05
N LEU A 123 -2.40 -26.87 13.09
CA LEU A 123 -3.72 -27.42 13.34
C LEU A 123 -3.44 -28.80 13.92
N LYS A 124 -3.45 -28.90 15.26
CA LYS A 124 -3.37 -30.18 15.94
C LYS A 124 -4.52 -31.01 15.38
N THR A 125 -4.12 -32.12 14.79
CA THR A 125 -4.90 -33.28 14.36
C THR A 125 -6.34 -33.32 14.88
N GLY A 126 -7.25 -33.41 13.91
CA GLY A 126 -8.51 -34.12 14.08
C GLY A 126 -9.70 -33.23 14.36
N ASP A 127 -10.44 -32.89 13.31
CA ASP A 127 -11.83 -33.32 13.29
C ASP A 127 -12.25 -33.71 11.87
N LYS A 128 -12.66 -34.97 11.76
CA LYS A 128 -13.22 -35.59 10.58
C LYS A 128 -14.61 -35.01 10.37
N THR A 129 -14.76 -34.00 9.53
CA THR A 129 -16.03 -33.77 8.84
C THR A 129 -15.77 -33.59 7.35
N SER A 130 -15.98 -34.71 6.68
CA SER A 130 -16.15 -34.95 5.24
C SER A 130 -16.58 -33.75 4.40
N LEU A 131 -15.78 -33.51 3.36
CA LEU A 131 -16.19 -33.27 1.97
C LEU A 131 -17.70 -33.03 1.75
N ASN A 132 -18.07 -31.78 1.51
CA ASN A 132 -19.13 -31.45 0.57
C ASN A 132 -18.62 -30.35 -0.37
N LEU A 133 -17.94 -30.81 -1.42
CA LEU A 133 -17.76 -30.07 -2.65
C LEU A 133 -19.14 -29.96 -3.32
N ARG A 134 -19.82 -28.84 -3.12
CA ARG A 134 -20.92 -28.45 -3.99
C ARG A 134 -20.74 -27.00 -4.39
N GLU A 135 -20.72 -26.79 -5.70
CA GLU A 135 -20.74 -25.51 -6.36
C GLU A 135 -21.80 -24.61 -5.71
N CYS A 136 -21.35 -23.49 -5.14
CA CYS A 136 -22.26 -22.44 -4.69
C CYS A 136 -21.85 -21.15 -5.40
N TYR A 137 -22.38 -21.00 -6.62
CA TYR A 137 -22.68 -19.68 -7.14
C TYR A 137 -23.70 -19.05 -6.17
N PRO A 138 -23.52 -17.81 -5.70
CA PRO A 138 -24.61 -17.12 -5.00
C PRO A 138 -25.71 -16.86 -6.04
N SER A 139 -26.77 -17.67 -5.99
CA SER A 139 -27.99 -17.44 -6.74
C SER A 139 -28.77 -16.27 -6.13
N LYS A 140 -29.26 -15.42 -7.03
CA LYS A 140 -30.33 -14.42 -6.92
C LYS A 140 -31.03 -14.28 -5.54
N GLN A 141 -30.73 -13.20 -4.84
CA GLN A 141 -31.70 -12.45 -4.03
C GLN A 141 -32.07 -11.21 -4.85
N GLY A 142 -33.30 -10.83 -5.12
CA GLY A 142 -34.61 -11.36 -4.82
C GLY A 142 -35.56 -10.33 -5.42
N ASP A 143 -36.52 -10.76 -6.23
CA ASP A 143 -37.56 -9.88 -6.76
C ASP A 143 -38.42 -9.36 -5.60
N THR A 144 -38.63 -8.05 -5.55
CA THR A 144 -39.84 -7.47 -4.95
C THR A 144 -40.39 -6.49 -5.97
N LYS A 145 -41.43 -6.94 -6.66
CA LYS A 145 -42.33 -6.07 -7.41
C LYS A 145 -43.15 -5.32 -6.37
N ASP A 146 -42.98 -4.00 -6.31
CA ASP A 146 -44.07 -3.13 -5.87
C ASP A 146 -44.26 -1.99 -6.89
N THR A 147 -45.47 -2.02 -7.43
CA THR A 147 -46.12 -1.08 -8.32
C THR A 147 -46.17 0.32 -7.70
N ILE A 148 -45.65 1.36 -8.37
CA ILE A 148 -45.98 2.75 -8.02
C ILE A 148 -46.23 3.57 -9.29
N GLN A 149 -47.40 4.21 -9.30
CA GLN A 149 -47.94 5.06 -10.35
C GLN A 149 -47.27 6.44 -10.39
N LYS A 150 -47.20 6.99 -11.60
CA LYS A 150 -46.81 8.35 -11.98
C LYS A 150 -47.73 9.41 -11.34
N LYS A 151 -47.17 10.49 -10.77
CA LYS A 151 -47.76 11.85 -10.76
C LYS A 151 -46.76 12.95 -10.38
N GLU A 152 -47.13 14.16 -10.78
CA GLU A 152 -46.35 15.36 -11.11
C GLU A 152 -45.63 16.14 -9.98
N ILE A 153 -44.72 16.98 -10.47
CA ILE A 153 -43.92 18.04 -9.84
C ILE A 153 -44.81 19.20 -9.36
N GLN A 154 -44.57 19.73 -8.16
CA GLN A 154 -44.64 21.17 -7.85
C GLN A 154 -43.61 21.57 -6.78
N ASP A 155 -42.88 22.65 -7.06
CA ASP A 155 -41.92 23.34 -6.21
C ASP A 155 -42.57 23.96 -4.96
N LYS A 156 -41.90 23.90 -3.79
CA LYS A 156 -41.65 25.03 -2.87
C LYS A 156 -40.47 24.74 -1.92
N ASN A 157 -39.54 25.69 -1.85
CA ASN A 157 -38.47 25.85 -0.85
C ASN A 157 -38.94 25.59 0.59
N THR A 158 -38.12 24.90 1.40
CA THR A 158 -37.71 25.26 2.78
C THR A 158 -36.59 24.30 3.23
N MET A 159 -35.51 24.88 3.75
CA MET A 159 -34.28 24.22 4.22
C MET A 159 -34.49 23.24 5.39
N SER A 160 -33.79 22.09 5.36
CA SER A 160 -32.97 21.59 6.48
C SER A 160 -32.07 20.39 6.08
N GLU A 161 -30.78 20.69 6.00
CA GLU A 161 -29.62 19.94 6.52
C GLU A 161 -29.46 18.41 6.32
N SER A 162 -28.60 18.08 5.33
CA SER A 162 -27.53 17.05 5.36
C SER A 162 -27.97 15.56 5.34
N VAL A 163 -27.49 14.63 4.50
CA VAL A 163 -26.25 14.48 3.73
C VAL A 163 -26.54 13.56 2.53
N ARG A 164 -26.29 14.03 1.31
CA ARG A 164 -25.85 13.20 0.17
C ARG A 164 -24.98 14.07 -0.72
N THR A 165 -23.72 13.66 -0.93
CA THR A 165 -23.09 13.96 -2.22
C THR A 165 -22.07 12.91 -2.60
N GLU A 166 -22.07 12.67 -3.90
CA GLU A 166 -21.23 11.82 -4.70
C GLU A 166 -19.79 12.37 -4.82
N CYS A 167 -18.96 11.49 -5.36
CA CYS A 167 -17.61 11.66 -5.89
C CYS A 167 -17.21 13.07 -6.36
N GLU A 168 -16.18 13.66 -5.73
CA GLU A 168 -15.09 14.40 -6.38
C GLU A 168 -13.95 14.64 -5.36
N LYS A 169 -12.68 14.52 -5.82
CA LYS A 169 -11.40 14.84 -5.12
C LYS A 169 -11.45 14.98 -3.58
N SER A 170 -11.14 13.93 -2.82
CA SER A 170 -10.85 14.10 -1.38
C SER A 170 -9.41 14.57 -1.17
N SER A 171 -9.13 15.82 -1.56
CA SER A 171 -7.93 16.57 -1.15
C SER A 171 -7.97 17.00 0.33
N ASP A 172 -9.06 16.73 1.04
CA ASP A 172 -9.39 17.43 2.30
C ASP A 172 -9.08 16.64 3.59
N ARG A 173 -8.98 15.28 3.54
CA ARG A 173 -8.71 14.50 4.78
C ARG A 173 -7.33 14.73 5.41
N HIS A 174 -6.45 15.45 4.72
CA HIS A 174 -5.11 15.78 5.19
C HIS A 174 -4.88 17.28 5.29
N GLU A 175 -5.88 18.13 5.04
CA GLU A 175 -5.66 19.58 4.99
C GLU A 175 -5.14 20.11 6.33
N GLU A 176 -5.73 19.69 7.45
CA GLU A 176 -5.25 20.05 8.79
C GLU A 176 -3.85 19.49 9.11
N THR A 177 -3.55 18.25 8.69
CA THR A 177 -2.24 17.64 8.91
C THR A 177 -1.15 18.29 8.07
N ASP A 178 -1.51 18.74 6.87
CA ASP A 178 -0.60 19.37 5.93
C ASP A 178 -0.34 20.82 6.35
N LYS A 179 -1.37 21.54 6.81
CA LYS A 179 -1.21 22.88 7.42
C LYS A 179 -0.29 22.83 8.64
N ALA A 180 -0.53 21.91 9.59
CA ALA A 180 0.33 21.77 10.77
C ALA A 180 1.78 21.41 10.41
N PHE A 181 1.98 20.55 9.39
CA PHE A 181 3.31 20.23 8.88
C PHE A 181 4.01 21.46 8.29
N GLU A 182 3.33 22.24 7.44
CA GLU A 182 3.95 23.36 6.73
C GLU A 182 4.18 24.60 7.60
N GLU A 183 3.26 24.90 8.51
CA GLU A 183 3.32 26.11 9.34
C GLU A 183 4.26 25.94 10.54
N ILE A 184 4.26 24.76 11.17
CA ILE A 184 4.96 24.53 12.44
C ILE A 184 6.23 23.71 12.21
N PHE A 185 6.08 22.46 11.78
CA PHE A 185 7.22 21.53 11.68
C PHE A 185 8.24 21.93 10.59
N TRP A 186 7.77 22.34 9.41
CA TRP A 186 8.64 22.74 8.30
C TRP A 186 9.40 24.04 8.57
N CYS A 187 8.85 24.90 9.44
CA CYS A 187 9.48 26.12 9.89
C CYS A 187 10.49 25.90 11.03
N ALA A 188 10.52 24.73 11.68
CA ALA A 188 11.29 24.44 12.90
C ALA A 188 12.83 24.38 12.74
N GLY A 189 13.41 24.87 11.63
CA GLY A 189 14.87 25.06 11.51
C GLY A 189 15.66 23.88 10.93
N MET A 190 15.01 22.82 10.45
CA MET A 190 15.68 21.71 9.75
C MET A 190 16.08 22.05 8.30
N ARG A 191 16.94 21.22 7.68
CA ARG A 191 17.32 21.35 6.27
C ARG A 191 16.09 21.26 5.35
N LYS A 192 15.81 22.32 4.60
CA LYS A 192 14.67 22.43 3.65
C LYS A 192 14.87 21.60 2.37
N ALA A 193 14.98 20.29 2.51
CA ALA A 193 15.12 19.35 1.39
C ALA A 193 14.10 18.21 1.51
N GLY A 194 13.53 17.79 0.37
CA GLY A 194 12.62 16.63 0.32
C GLY A 194 11.24 16.85 0.97
N LYS A 195 10.64 18.04 0.82
CA LYS A 195 9.32 18.42 1.42
C LYS A 195 8.24 17.35 1.24
N LYS A 196 8.13 16.76 0.05
CA LYS A 196 7.13 15.72 -0.25
C LYS A 196 7.32 14.45 0.60
N ASN A 197 8.57 13.99 0.73
CA ASN A 197 8.91 12.80 1.51
C ASN A 197 8.77 13.05 3.01
N ALA A 198 9.09 14.27 3.46
CA ALA A 198 8.89 14.70 4.83
C ALA A 198 7.39 14.78 5.18
N ALA A 199 6.56 15.36 4.30
CA ALA A 199 5.12 15.42 4.49
C ALA A 199 4.48 14.03 4.52
N SER A 200 4.92 13.09 3.69
CA SER A 200 4.43 11.70 3.75
C SER A 200 4.81 11.02 5.07
N ALA A 201 6.07 11.17 5.51
CA ALA A 201 6.53 10.62 6.79
C ALA A 201 5.78 11.23 7.97
N PHE A 202 5.51 12.55 7.95
CA PHE A 202 4.77 13.26 8.99
C PHE A 202 3.35 12.71 9.15
N ARG A 203 2.63 12.49 8.05
CA ARG A 203 1.28 11.89 8.08
C ARG A 203 1.30 10.50 8.71
N THR A 204 2.29 9.67 8.35
CA THR A 204 2.42 8.31 8.92
C THR A 204 2.66 8.37 10.42
N GLN A 205 3.61 9.20 10.87
CA GLN A 205 3.95 9.31 12.30
C GLN A 205 2.83 9.95 13.12
N PHE A 206 2.13 10.96 12.57
CA PHE A 206 0.96 11.55 13.21
C PHE A 206 -0.16 10.53 13.42
N MET A 207 -0.43 9.67 12.42
CA MET A 207 -1.43 8.61 12.54
C MET A 207 -1.08 7.58 13.62
N GLU A 208 0.21 7.35 13.87
CA GLU A 208 0.69 6.45 14.93
C GLU A 208 0.58 7.12 16.31
N TRP A 209 1.06 8.35 16.45
CA TRP A 209 0.95 9.15 17.66
C TRP A 209 -0.52 9.42 18.08
N ARG A 210 -1.42 9.62 17.12
CA ARG A 210 -2.86 9.82 17.38
C ARG A 210 -3.51 8.59 18.00
N LYS A 211 -3.01 7.37 17.73
CA LYS A 211 -3.55 6.14 18.35
C LYS A 211 -3.28 6.09 19.85
N THR A 212 -2.14 6.62 20.30
CA THR A 212 -1.72 6.59 21.71
C THR A 212 -2.21 7.82 22.47
N THR A 213 -2.09 9.00 21.88
CA THR A 213 -2.26 10.27 22.60
C THR A 213 -3.59 10.96 22.29
N ARG A 214 -4.29 10.56 21.21
CA ARG A 214 -5.55 11.16 20.71
C ARG A 214 -5.52 12.70 20.51
N GLY A 215 -4.33 13.30 20.39
CA GLY A 215 -4.18 14.75 20.21
C GLY A 215 -4.41 15.23 18.77
N THR A 216 -4.27 16.55 18.59
CA THR A 216 -4.44 17.24 17.29
C THR A 216 -3.15 17.25 16.45
N ALA A 217 -3.28 17.50 15.15
CA ALA A 217 -2.12 17.57 14.25
C ALA A 217 -1.17 18.73 14.59
N SER A 218 -1.73 19.84 15.08
CA SER A 218 -0.98 20.99 15.56
C SER A 218 -0.14 20.65 16.79
N GLU A 219 -0.73 19.98 17.79
CA GLU A 219 -0.01 19.54 19.00
C GLU A 219 1.16 18.59 18.69
N PHE A 220 0.97 17.69 17.73
CA PHE A 220 2.05 16.82 17.29
C PHE A 220 3.17 17.63 16.62
N ALA A 221 2.81 18.60 15.76
CA ALA A 221 3.79 19.45 15.09
C ALA A 221 4.55 20.35 16.08
N THR A 222 3.88 20.92 17.10
CA THR A 222 4.52 21.75 18.12
C THR A 222 5.49 20.94 18.97
N MET A 223 5.10 19.75 19.40
CA MET A 223 5.97 18.84 20.17
C MET A 223 7.27 18.50 19.40
N LEU A 224 7.15 18.21 18.10
CA LEU A 224 8.31 17.99 17.25
C LEU A 224 9.15 19.26 17.05
N ALA A 225 8.51 20.41 16.85
CA ALA A 225 9.21 21.68 16.67
C ALA A 225 9.99 22.10 17.93
N GLU A 226 9.44 21.88 19.12
CA GLU A 226 10.12 22.10 20.41
C GLU A 226 11.35 21.21 20.57
N ASP A 227 11.24 19.91 20.23
CA ASP A 227 12.38 18.98 20.28
C ASP A 227 13.48 19.37 19.28
N ILE A 228 13.10 19.71 18.04
CA ILE A 228 14.04 20.19 17.03
C ILE A 228 14.75 21.46 17.50
N ALA A 229 14.02 22.43 18.06
CA ALA A 229 14.59 23.66 18.60
C ALA A 229 15.57 23.38 19.75
N CYS A 230 15.31 22.36 20.59
CA CYS A 230 16.22 21.97 21.66
C CYS A 230 17.52 21.33 21.16
N ARG A 231 17.48 20.61 20.03
CA ARG A 231 18.62 19.85 19.48
C ARG A 231 19.44 20.65 18.47
N ASN A 232 18.82 21.61 17.80
CA ASN A 232 19.46 22.49 16.84
C ASN A 232 20.64 23.22 17.48
N GLY A 233 21.85 23.04 16.94
CA GLY A 233 23.09 23.61 17.49
C GLY A 233 23.68 22.94 18.75
N LYS A 234 23.00 21.97 19.39
CA LYS A 234 23.56 21.21 20.54
C LYS A 234 24.06 19.83 20.15
N GLN A 235 23.39 19.17 19.21
CA GLN A 235 23.76 17.84 18.76
C GLN A 235 24.57 17.92 17.45
N PHE A 236 25.81 17.43 17.49
CA PHE A 236 26.69 17.42 16.32
C PHE A 236 26.02 16.70 15.12
N GLY A 237 25.95 17.38 13.97
CA GLY A 237 25.36 16.83 12.74
C GLY A 237 23.84 16.89 12.64
N PHE A 238 23.14 17.40 13.66
CA PHE A 238 21.68 17.56 13.63
C PHE A 238 21.23 18.57 12.56
N ASP A 239 21.98 19.65 12.37
CA ASP A 239 21.70 20.69 11.38
C ASP A 239 21.74 20.17 9.92
N ARG A 240 22.44 19.06 9.67
CA ARG A 240 22.55 18.42 8.34
C ARG A 240 21.46 17.38 8.08
N LEU A 241 20.68 17.03 9.11
CA LEU A 241 19.69 15.98 9.06
C LEU A 241 18.50 16.37 8.17
N LEU A 242 18.02 15.43 7.37
CA LEU A 242 16.81 15.61 6.57
C LEU A 242 15.56 15.46 7.44
N PRO A 243 14.52 16.29 7.24
CA PRO A 243 13.26 16.19 7.98
C PRO A 243 12.61 14.81 7.89
N SER A 244 12.68 14.16 6.73
CA SER A 244 12.18 12.79 6.55
C SER A 244 12.96 11.77 7.39
N SER A 245 14.27 11.95 7.55
CA SER A 245 15.10 11.04 8.35
C SER A 245 14.85 11.21 9.84
N TYR A 246 14.59 12.43 10.31
CA TYR A 246 14.14 12.69 11.67
C TYR A 246 12.81 12.01 11.97
N LEU A 247 11.85 12.15 11.05
CA LEU A 247 10.52 11.55 11.19
C LEU A 247 10.55 10.02 11.13
N ASN A 248 11.25 9.44 10.16
CA ASN A 248 11.34 7.99 9.99
C ASN A 248 12.10 7.30 11.13
N GLY A 249 13.10 7.98 11.70
CA GLY A 249 13.88 7.47 12.83
C GLY A 249 13.24 7.71 14.19
N GLN A 250 12.05 8.33 14.25
CA GLN A 250 11.38 8.72 15.50
C GLN A 250 12.32 9.43 16.50
N ARG A 251 13.18 10.31 15.98
CA ARG A 251 14.33 10.82 16.75
C ARG A 251 13.97 11.67 17.96
N TRP A 252 12.73 12.14 18.07
CA TRP A 252 12.21 12.80 19.26
C TRP A 252 12.20 11.88 20.50
N ASN A 253 12.27 10.56 20.31
CA ASN A 253 12.42 9.58 21.37
C ASN A 253 13.89 9.32 21.77
N ASP A 254 14.88 9.80 20.99
CA ASP A 254 16.30 9.64 21.37
C ASP A 254 16.60 10.44 22.65
N GLU A 255 17.56 9.99 23.46
CA GLU A 255 18.03 10.72 24.64
C GLU A 255 18.42 12.16 24.26
N LYS A 256 17.81 13.14 24.97
CA LYS A 256 18.08 14.55 24.73
C LYS A 256 19.53 14.86 25.09
N PRO A 257 20.26 15.65 24.28
CA PRO A 257 21.63 16.02 24.61
C PRO A 257 21.62 16.71 25.98
N GLU A 258 22.48 16.23 26.89
CA GLU A 258 22.62 16.84 28.21
C GLU A 258 22.88 18.33 28.03
N THR A 259 22.11 19.13 28.76
CA THR A 259 22.35 20.57 28.84
C THR A 259 23.74 20.73 29.42
N ILE A 260 24.73 21.06 28.59
CA ILE A 260 26.02 21.56 29.07
C ILE A 260 25.68 22.88 29.77
N GLN A 261 25.36 22.81 31.06
CA GLN A 261 25.57 23.93 31.95
C GLN A 261 27.04 24.33 31.75
N PRO A 262 27.37 25.63 31.71
CA PRO A 262 28.76 26.05 31.61
C PRO A 262 29.48 25.55 32.87
N GLN A 263 30.04 24.34 32.80
CA GLN A 263 31.06 23.89 33.72
C GLN A 263 32.20 24.87 33.52
N SER A 264 32.50 25.59 34.60
CA SER A 264 33.69 26.40 34.74
C SER A 264 34.86 25.57 34.24
N LYS A 265 35.43 26.00 33.11
CA LYS A 265 36.70 25.46 32.63
C LYS A 265 37.68 25.64 33.79
N SER A 266 38.07 24.56 34.46
CA SER A 266 39.30 24.58 35.24
C SER A 266 40.42 24.73 34.22
N SER A 267 40.88 25.97 34.04
CA SER A 267 42.07 26.23 33.27
C SER A 267 43.23 25.61 34.03
N SER A 268 43.67 24.42 33.62
CA SER A 268 45.01 23.95 33.98
C SER A 268 45.99 24.94 33.36
N ALA A 269 46.57 25.79 34.21
CA ALA A 269 47.55 26.79 33.82
C ALA A 269 48.86 26.10 33.43
N ILE A 270 48.99 25.71 32.16
CA ILE A 270 50.30 25.38 31.60
C ILE A 270 51.00 26.70 31.30
N THR A 271 51.90 27.10 32.22
CA THR A 271 52.82 28.21 31.98
C THR A 271 54.10 27.63 31.39
N VAL A 272 54.32 27.84 30.09
CA VAL A 272 55.61 27.56 29.44
C VAL A 272 56.53 28.76 29.69
N SER A 273 57.57 28.58 30.51
CA SER A 273 58.63 29.58 30.63
C SER A 273 59.57 29.52 29.43
N LYS A 274 60.15 30.66 29.06
CA LYS A 274 60.93 30.88 27.83
C LYS A 274 62.28 30.12 27.77
N THR A 275 62.51 29.19 28.70
CA THR A 275 63.76 28.41 28.85
C THR A 275 63.55 26.88 28.83
N GLY A 276 62.38 26.39 28.44
CA GLY A 276 62.25 25.02 27.91
C GLY A 276 62.27 23.85 28.92
N TYR A 277 61.92 24.07 30.20
CA TYR A 277 61.72 22.97 31.15
C TYR A 277 60.25 22.88 31.62
N VAL A 278 59.72 21.66 31.68
CA VAL A 278 58.34 21.34 32.08
C VAL A 278 58.39 20.62 33.44
N PHE A 279 57.65 21.12 34.43
CA PHE A 279 57.45 20.48 35.73
C PHE A 279 56.03 19.88 35.80
N PHE A 280 55.92 18.68 36.39
CA PHE A 280 54.66 18.04 36.74
C PHE A 280 54.55 18.04 38.27
N ASP A 281 53.53 18.72 38.82
CA ASP A 281 53.11 18.50 40.20
C ASP A 281 52.24 17.24 40.27
N ARG A 282 52.49 16.42 41.29
CA ARG A 282 51.89 15.11 41.50
C ARG A 282 50.61 15.20 42.33
#